data_AF-A0A441X681-F1
#
_entry.id   AF-A0A441X681-F1
#
_cell.length_a   1.000
_cell.length_b   1.000
_cell.length_c   1.000
_cell.angle_alpha   90.00
_cell.angle_beta   90.00
_cell.angle_gamma   90.00
#
_symmetry.space_group_name_H-M   'P 1'
#
loop_
_entity.id
_entity.type
_entity.pdbx_description
1 polymer ?
#
loop_
_entity_poly.entity_id
_entity_poly.type
_entity_poly.pdbx_seq_one_letter_code
_entity_poly.pdbx_strand_id
1 'polypeptide(L)'
;MAEIAANARHDPEAAAATRRYFWNRFLVYAVLTLFAVIYLAPLLVVVFNSLREQSDIARNGLISLPRSFRLDAWAQAWGTYCVSGTCEGMKRNFFNSLWMAIPATVISTLLGAMNGYVLSKWRFKGSEILFNLMLLGVFMPGQISLMPWAFLLGKLGLTNSTYGLVLIHVVQGISFTTLFCRNFYVSIP
;
A
#
# COMPACT_ATOMS: atom_id res chain seq x y z
N MET A 1 66.79 -6.29 0.36
CA MET A 1 65.44 -6.89 0.25
C MET A 1 64.78 -7.26 1.59
N ALA A 2 65.37 -6.91 2.74
CA ALA A 2 64.75 -7.12 4.07
C ALA A 2 64.03 -5.87 4.64
N GLU A 3 64.18 -4.70 4.00
CA GLU A 3 63.68 -3.42 4.53
C GLU A 3 62.29 -3.03 3.98
N ILE A 4 61.80 -3.73 2.94
CA ILE A 4 60.47 -3.48 2.34
C ILE A 4 59.36 -4.20 3.14
N ALA A 5 59.71 -5.21 3.96
CA ALA A 5 58.76 -5.96 4.77
C ALA A 5 58.45 -5.32 6.14
N ALA A 6 59.18 -4.28 6.55
CA ALA A 6 59.07 -3.67 7.88
C ALA A 6 58.14 -2.44 7.94
N ASN A 7 57.54 -2.03 6.82
CA ASN A 7 56.69 -0.84 6.73
C ASN A 7 55.28 -1.14 6.22
N ALA A 8 54.72 -2.30 6.62
CA ALA A 8 53.27 -2.41 6.74
C ALA A 8 52.84 -1.50 7.90
N ARG A 9 52.87 -0.18 7.64
CA ARG A 9 52.40 0.84 8.56
C ARG A 9 51.01 0.40 8.98
N HIS A 10 50.88 0.17 10.28
CA HIS A 10 49.60 0.02 10.92
C HIS A 10 48.90 1.37 10.78
N ASP A 11 48.30 1.65 9.62
CA ASP A 11 47.64 2.92 9.32
C ASP A 11 46.44 3.04 10.27
N PRO A 12 46.55 3.82 11.36
CA PRO A 12 45.51 3.86 12.38
C PRO A 12 44.24 4.51 11.83
N GLU A 13 44.38 5.32 10.78
CA GLU A 13 43.30 5.93 10.02
C GLU A 13 42.47 4.90 9.25
N ALA A 14 43.10 3.88 8.65
CA ALA A 14 42.41 2.80 7.97
C ALA A 14 41.60 1.95 8.98
N ALA A 15 42.19 1.62 10.13
CA ALA A 15 41.50 0.90 11.21
C ALA A 15 40.32 1.72 11.80
N ALA A 16 40.50 3.04 11.98
CA ALA A 16 39.45 3.93 12.45
C ALA A 16 38.31 4.07 11.43
N ALA A 17 38.61 4.12 10.12
CA ALA A 17 37.61 4.14 9.06
C ALA A 17 36.79 2.84 9.02
N THR A 18 37.42 1.67 9.13
CA THR A 18 36.73 0.38 9.20
C THR A 18 35.86 0.26 10.45
N ARG A 19 36.36 0.72 11.60
CA ARG A 19 35.58 0.72 12.86
C ARG A 19 34.37 1.65 12.77
N ARG A 20 34.54 2.87 12.22
CA ARG A 20 33.43 3.82 11.98
C ARG A 20 32.38 3.23 11.04
N TYR A 21 32.81 2.53 9.99
CA TYR A 21 31.91 1.86 9.05
C TYR A 21 31.10 0.73 9.70
N PHE A 22 31.76 -0.11 10.50
CA PHE A 22 31.09 -1.18 11.25
C PHE A 22 30.04 -0.62 12.23
N TRP A 23 30.40 0.39 13.03
CA TRP A 23 29.47 1.04 13.95
C TRP A 23 28.32 1.72 13.24
N ASN A 24 28.56 2.39 12.11
CA ASN A 24 27.50 2.99 11.32
C ASN A 24 26.52 1.93 10.81
N ARG A 25 27.02 0.82 10.24
CA ARG A 25 26.17 -0.29 9.79
C ARG A 25 25.42 -0.94 10.95
N PHE A 26 26.07 -1.16 12.08
CA PHE A 26 25.43 -1.71 13.28
C PHE A 26 24.28 -0.81 13.74
N LEU A 27 24.50 0.51 13.83
CA LEU A 27 23.45 1.47 14.19
C LEU A 27 22.31 1.48 13.18
N VAL A 28 22.61 1.48 11.87
CA VAL A 28 21.59 1.39 10.81
C VAL A 28 20.76 0.12 10.97
N TYR A 29 21.40 -1.05 11.14
CA TYR A 29 20.67 -2.30 11.33
C TYR A 29 19.88 -2.34 12.64
N ALA A 30 20.44 -1.84 13.74
CA ALA A 30 19.73 -1.78 15.01
C ALA A 30 18.45 -0.92 14.91
N VAL A 31 18.54 0.24 14.26
CA VAL A 31 17.40 1.12 14.01
C VAL A 31 16.39 0.47 13.07
N LEU A 32 16.83 -0.12 11.95
CA LEU A 32 15.95 -0.82 11.03
C LEU A 32 15.24 -2.01 11.69
N THR A 33 15.95 -2.80 12.50
CA THR A 33 15.37 -3.91 13.26
C THR A 33 14.36 -3.40 14.28
N LEU A 34 14.67 -2.31 15.00
CA LEU A 34 13.72 -1.70 15.94
C LEU A 34 12.42 -1.29 15.23
N PHE A 35 12.51 -0.57 14.11
CA PHE A 35 11.33 -0.22 13.31
C PHE A 35 10.60 -1.47 12.80
N ALA A 36 11.32 -2.46 12.29
CA ALA A 36 10.73 -3.71 11.84
C ALA A 36 9.93 -4.40 12.95
N VAL A 37 10.47 -4.49 14.16
CA VAL A 37 9.75 -5.05 15.32
C VAL A 37 8.51 -4.23 15.66
N ILE A 38 8.61 -2.89 15.68
CA ILE A 38 7.47 -2.00 15.97
C ILE A 38 6.33 -2.20 14.96
N TYR A 39 6.65 -2.30 13.66
CA TYR A 39 5.64 -2.50 12.61
C TYR A 39 5.11 -3.94 12.56
N LEU A 40 5.94 -4.95 12.85
CA LEU A 40 5.52 -6.35 12.85
C LEU A 40 4.74 -6.75 14.09
N ALA A 41 4.96 -6.10 15.24
CA ALA A 41 4.26 -6.41 16.49
C ALA A 41 2.72 -6.43 16.35
N PRO A 42 2.05 -5.39 15.84
CA PRO A 42 0.59 -5.43 15.66
C PRO A 42 0.15 -6.48 14.62
N LEU A 43 0.95 -6.72 13.58
CA LEU A 43 0.65 -7.76 12.59
C LEU A 43 0.69 -9.16 13.24
N LEU A 44 1.70 -9.42 14.06
CA LEU A 44 1.80 -10.67 14.82
C LEU A 44 0.62 -10.87 15.78
N VAL A 45 0.17 -9.80 16.43
CA VAL A 45 -1.03 -9.83 17.28
C VAL A 45 -2.28 -10.23 16.47
N VAL A 46 -2.48 -9.66 15.28
CA VAL A 46 -3.62 -10.04 14.41
C VAL A 46 -3.51 -11.49 13.94
N VAL A 47 -2.32 -11.94 13.55
CA VAL A 47 -2.08 -13.32 13.10
C VAL A 47 -2.29 -14.31 14.25
N PHE A 48 -1.81 -14.02 15.46
CA PHE A 48 -2.06 -14.89 16.60
C PHE A 48 -3.54 -14.93 16.97
N ASN A 49 -4.25 -13.80 16.95
CA ASN A 49 -5.68 -13.80 17.23
C ASN A 49 -6.52 -14.51 16.17
N SER A 50 -6.10 -14.54 14.90
CA SER A 50 -6.82 -15.29 13.86
C SER A 50 -6.73 -16.81 14.03
N LEU A 51 -5.77 -17.30 14.82
CA LEU A 51 -5.55 -18.72 15.13
C LEU A 51 -6.16 -19.13 16.47
N ARG A 52 -6.64 -18.18 17.28
CA ARG A 52 -7.12 -18.46 18.64
C ARG A 52 -8.63 -18.66 18.67
N GLU A 53 -9.08 -19.44 19.65
CA GLU A 53 -10.50 -19.51 19.97
C GLU A 53 -11.01 -18.22 20.60
N GLN A 54 -12.28 -17.90 20.35
CA GLN A 54 -12.91 -16.69 20.90
C GLN A 54 -12.95 -16.70 22.44
N SER A 55 -13.05 -17.89 23.05
CA SER A 55 -12.95 -18.11 24.50
C SER A 55 -11.57 -17.77 25.07
N ASP A 56 -10.50 -18.09 24.34
CA ASP A 56 -9.11 -17.78 24.70
C ASP A 56 -8.87 -16.26 24.64
N ILE A 57 -9.32 -15.62 23.56
CA ILE A 57 -9.22 -14.16 23.40
C ILE A 57 -10.00 -13.42 24.50
N ALA A 58 -11.22 -13.85 24.81
CA ALA A 58 -12.06 -13.21 25.82
C ALA A 58 -11.48 -13.32 27.24
N ARG A 59 -10.77 -14.41 27.57
CA ARG A 59 -10.21 -14.66 28.91
C ARG A 59 -8.82 -14.07 29.11
N ASN A 60 -7.97 -14.13 28.10
CA ASN A 60 -6.55 -13.76 28.22
C ASN A 60 -6.20 -12.41 27.56
N GLY A 61 -7.15 -11.82 26.82
CA GLY A 61 -6.98 -10.55 26.14
C GLY A 61 -6.37 -10.68 24.74
N LEU A 62 -6.29 -9.54 24.05
CA LEU A 62 -5.88 -9.47 22.64
C LEU A 62 -4.36 -9.61 22.42
N ILE A 63 -3.53 -9.22 23.40
CA ILE A 63 -2.05 -9.17 23.25
C ILE A 63 -1.38 -10.44 23.81
N SER A 64 -2.13 -11.31 24.49
CA SER A 64 -1.56 -12.54 25.06
C SER A 64 -1.12 -13.53 23.97
N LEU A 65 -0.06 -14.30 24.25
CA LEU A 65 0.37 -15.40 23.39
C LEU A 65 -0.77 -16.42 23.17
N PRO A 66 -0.88 -17.02 21.96
CA PRO A 66 -1.90 -18.02 21.68
C PRO A 66 -1.68 -19.27 22.53
N ARG A 67 -2.74 -19.71 23.23
CA ARG A 67 -2.74 -20.97 23.99
C ARG A 67 -3.50 -22.08 23.26
N SER A 68 -4.47 -21.70 22.44
CA SER A 68 -5.17 -22.57 21.49
C SER A 68 -4.75 -22.25 20.06
N PHE A 69 -4.53 -23.28 19.25
CA PHE A 69 -4.30 -23.13 17.81
C PHE A 69 -5.42 -23.82 17.03
N ARG A 70 -6.15 -23.03 16.25
CA ARG A 70 -7.34 -23.46 15.53
C ARG A 70 -7.28 -22.99 14.08
N LEU A 71 -7.02 -23.91 13.17
CA LEU A 71 -6.88 -23.63 11.73
C LEU A 71 -8.21 -23.73 10.97
N ASP A 72 -9.18 -24.47 11.49
CA ASP A 72 -10.55 -24.55 10.92
C ASP A 72 -11.26 -23.20 10.92
N ALA A 73 -10.84 -22.25 11.77
CA ALA A 73 -11.33 -20.88 11.76
C ALA A 73 -11.15 -20.20 10.39
N TRP A 74 -10.06 -20.48 9.67
CA TRP A 74 -9.82 -19.96 8.33
C TRP A 74 -10.76 -20.55 7.28
N ALA A 75 -10.99 -21.87 7.33
CA ALA A 75 -11.92 -22.55 6.42
C ALA A 75 -13.36 -22.08 6.66
N GLN A 76 -13.75 -21.93 7.93
CA GLN A 76 -15.05 -21.39 8.33
C GLN A 76 -15.22 -19.94 7.87
N ALA A 77 -14.23 -19.07 8.15
CA ALA A 77 -14.25 -17.68 7.72
C ALA A 77 -14.35 -17.54 6.19
N TRP A 78 -13.70 -18.44 5.45
CA TRP A 78 -13.74 -18.40 3.99
C TRP A 78 -15.10 -18.77 3.40
N GLY A 79 -15.76 -19.81 3.93
CA GLY A 79 -16.91 -20.43 3.24
C GLY A 79 -18.24 -20.52 3.99
N THR A 80 -18.26 -20.47 5.33
CA THR A 80 -19.49 -20.75 6.09
C THR A 80 -19.86 -19.67 7.11
N TYR A 81 -18.94 -18.74 7.40
CA TYR A 81 -19.18 -17.68 8.36
C TYR A 81 -20.22 -16.69 7.82
N CYS A 82 -21.16 -16.27 8.67
CA CYS A 82 -22.20 -15.33 8.26
C CYS A 82 -21.68 -13.90 8.35
N VAL A 83 -21.54 -13.23 7.20
CA VAL A 83 -21.08 -11.84 7.07
C VAL A 83 -22.10 -11.06 6.25
N SER A 84 -22.53 -9.89 6.74
CA SER A 84 -23.44 -9.00 6.00
C SER A 84 -24.75 -9.66 5.54
N GLY A 85 -25.29 -10.58 6.36
CA GLY A 85 -26.56 -11.27 6.10
C GLY A 85 -26.49 -12.50 5.18
N THR A 86 -25.29 -12.88 4.69
CA THR A 86 -25.10 -14.11 3.92
C THR A 86 -24.15 -15.05 4.65
N CYS A 87 -24.42 -16.36 4.62
CA CYS A 87 -23.59 -17.40 5.25
C CYS A 87 -22.65 -18.09 4.24
N GLU A 88 -22.08 -17.29 3.34
CA GLU A 88 -21.15 -17.74 2.30
C GLU A 88 -19.67 -17.45 2.65
N GLY A 89 -19.41 -16.98 3.88
CA GLY A 89 -18.07 -16.56 4.30
C GLY A 89 -17.56 -15.30 3.58
N MET A 90 -16.24 -15.10 3.67
CA MET A 90 -15.56 -13.94 3.08
C MET A 90 -15.28 -14.07 1.58
N LYS A 91 -15.47 -15.27 0.99
CA LYS A 91 -15.15 -15.55 -0.42
C LYS A 91 -15.77 -14.53 -1.37
N ARG A 92 -17.06 -14.22 -1.23
CA ARG A 92 -17.76 -13.27 -2.11
C ARG A 92 -17.15 -11.86 -2.03
N ASN A 93 -16.90 -11.38 -0.82
CA ASN A 93 -16.33 -10.05 -0.59
C ASN A 93 -14.89 -9.94 -1.10
N PHE A 94 -14.11 -11.02 -0.97
CA PHE A 94 -12.77 -11.11 -1.52
C PHE A 94 -12.79 -10.96 -3.06
N PHE A 95 -13.64 -11.73 -3.75
CA PHE A 95 -13.75 -11.63 -5.20
C PHE A 95 -14.33 -10.28 -5.66
N ASN A 96 -15.30 -9.72 -4.95
CA ASN A 96 -15.79 -8.36 -5.25
C ASN A 96 -14.66 -7.33 -5.16
N SER A 97 -13.78 -7.45 -4.15
CA SER A 97 -12.63 -6.57 -3.99
C SER A 97 -11.63 -6.72 -5.13
N LEU A 98 -11.38 -7.96 -5.57
CA LEU A 98 -10.50 -8.24 -6.71
C LEU A 98 -11.06 -7.67 -8.01
N TRP A 99 -12.36 -7.92 -8.26
CA TRP A 99 -13.11 -7.40 -9.40
C TRP A 99 -13.23 -5.88 -9.41
N MET A 100 -13.06 -5.23 -8.27
CA MET A 100 -12.99 -3.78 -8.17
C MET A 100 -11.56 -3.27 -8.39
N ALA A 101 -10.60 -3.79 -7.63
CA ALA A 101 -9.24 -3.25 -7.54
C ALA A 101 -8.43 -3.46 -8.82
N ILE A 102 -8.48 -4.65 -9.43
CA ILE A 102 -7.70 -4.96 -10.63
C ILE A 102 -8.10 -4.04 -11.81
N PRO A 103 -9.36 -4.05 -12.28
CA PRO A 103 -9.71 -3.25 -13.45
C PRO A 103 -9.57 -1.76 -13.16
N ALA A 104 -9.91 -1.29 -11.95
CA ALA A 104 -9.74 0.11 -11.61
C ALA A 104 -8.27 0.56 -11.70
N THR A 105 -7.35 -0.24 -11.17
CA THR A 105 -5.91 0.06 -11.23
C THR A 105 -5.37 0.01 -12.66
N VAL A 106 -5.72 -1.03 -13.43
CA VAL A 106 -5.24 -1.19 -14.81
C VAL A 106 -5.74 -0.05 -15.70
N ILE A 107 -7.06 0.22 -15.68
CA ILE A 107 -7.66 1.25 -16.54
C ILE A 107 -7.15 2.64 -16.17
N SER A 108 -7.13 2.98 -14.88
CA SER A 108 -6.64 4.30 -14.43
C SER A 108 -5.16 4.51 -14.70
N THR A 109 -4.34 3.45 -14.60
CA THR A 109 -2.90 3.55 -14.90
C THR A 109 -2.66 3.72 -16.39
N LEU A 110 -3.36 2.97 -17.24
CA LEU A 110 -3.24 3.12 -18.70
C LEU A 110 -3.64 4.52 -19.15
N LEU A 111 -4.81 5.01 -18.73
CA LEU A 111 -5.27 6.35 -19.05
C LEU A 111 -4.36 7.44 -18.45
N GLY A 112 -3.89 7.22 -17.22
CA GLY A 112 -2.94 8.10 -16.55
C GLY A 112 -1.60 8.22 -17.25
N ALA A 113 -1.06 7.11 -17.74
CA ALA A 113 0.18 7.09 -18.51
C ALA A 113 0.01 7.86 -19.83
N MET A 114 -1.09 7.64 -20.55
CA MET A 114 -1.39 8.38 -21.78
C MET A 114 -1.52 9.89 -21.52
N ASN A 115 -2.31 10.27 -20.51
CA ASN A 115 -2.50 11.68 -20.14
C ASN A 115 -1.19 12.32 -19.67
N GLY A 116 -0.41 11.63 -18.83
CA GLY A 116 0.86 12.10 -18.33
C GLY A 116 1.86 12.35 -19.45
N TYR A 117 1.87 11.50 -20.48
CA TYR A 117 2.73 11.67 -21.66
C TYR A 117 2.32 12.90 -22.47
N VAL A 118 1.04 13.04 -22.79
CA VAL A 118 0.52 14.18 -23.54
C VAL A 118 0.79 15.50 -22.78
N LEU A 119 0.51 15.55 -21.48
CA LEU A 119 0.68 16.76 -20.66
C LEU A 119 2.14 17.10 -20.32
N SER A 120 3.09 16.18 -20.55
CA SER A 120 4.52 16.44 -20.36
C SER A 120 5.23 16.83 -21.65
N LYS A 121 4.98 16.08 -22.74
CA LYS A 121 5.71 16.25 -24.01
C LYS A 121 4.96 17.12 -25.02
N TRP A 122 3.63 17.29 -24.90
CA TRP A 122 2.85 18.15 -25.80
C TRP A 122 2.29 19.40 -25.10
N ARG A 123 2.88 20.57 -25.38
CA ARG A 123 2.42 21.85 -24.83
C ARG A 123 1.39 22.54 -25.73
N PHE A 124 0.13 22.16 -25.57
CA PHE A 124 -0.99 22.86 -26.21
C PHE A 124 -1.53 23.99 -25.31
N LYS A 125 -2.26 24.94 -25.90
CA LYS A 125 -2.83 26.08 -25.17
C LYS A 125 -3.81 25.59 -24.09
N GLY A 126 -3.49 25.81 -22.83
CA GLY A 126 -4.31 25.40 -21.68
C GLY A 126 -3.90 24.09 -20.99
N SER A 127 -2.81 23.44 -21.42
CA SER A 127 -2.33 22.18 -20.83
C SER A 127 -2.07 22.28 -19.32
N GLU A 128 -1.53 23.40 -18.85
CA GLU A 128 -1.27 23.64 -17.43
C GLU A 128 -2.57 23.83 -16.63
N ILE A 129 -3.60 24.44 -17.22
CA ILE A 129 -4.91 24.59 -16.55
C ILE A 129 -5.56 23.22 -16.40
N LEU A 130 -5.57 22.41 -17.46
CA LEU A 130 -6.13 21.06 -17.42
C LEU A 130 -5.39 20.20 -16.38
N PHE A 131 -4.06 20.24 -16.38
CA PHE A 131 -3.25 19.54 -15.39
C PHE A 131 -3.55 19.99 -13.95
N ASN A 132 -3.67 21.30 -13.71
CA ASN A 132 -4.01 21.84 -12.39
C ASN A 132 -5.41 21.42 -11.94
N LEU A 133 -6.40 21.37 -12.84
CA LEU A 133 -7.73 20.85 -12.53
C LEU A 133 -7.70 19.37 -12.13
N MET A 134 -6.90 18.55 -12.83
CA MET A 134 -6.70 17.15 -12.45
C MET A 134 -6.00 17.03 -11.09
N LEU A 135 -5.02 17.89 -10.82
CA LEU A 135 -4.30 17.94 -9.54
C LEU A 135 -5.24 18.26 -8.37
N LEU A 136 -6.21 19.17 -8.55
CA LEU A 136 -7.24 19.43 -7.53
C LEU A 136 -8.03 18.16 -7.17
N GLY A 137 -8.29 17.29 -8.14
CA GLY A 137 -8.97 16.00 -7.92
C GLY A 137 -8.21 15.07 -6.97
N VAL A 138 -6.88 15.15 -6.91
CA VAL A 138 -6.04 14.34 -6.01
C VAL A 138 -6.21 14.79 -4.54
N PHE A 139 -6.44 16.08 -4.32
CA PHE A 139 -6.56 16.66 -2.97
C PHE A 139 -7.98 16.63 -2.41
N MET A 140 -8.97 16.16 -3.17
CA MET A 140 -10.35 16.04 -2.71
C MET A 140 -10.45 15.03 -1.55
N PRO A 141 -10.88 15.44 -0.35
CA PRO A 141 -11.09 14.51 0.75
C PRO A 141 -12.14 13.45 0.39
N GLY A 142 -11.86 12.19 0.71
CA GLY A 142 -12.76 11.08 0.42
C GLY A 142 -14.14 11.26 1.08
N GLN A 143 -14.17 11.85 2.28
CA GLN A 143 -15.38 12.05 3.06
C GLN A 143 -16.36 13.01 2.38
N ILE A 144 -15.89 14.13 1.81
CA ILE A 144 -16.78 15.10 1.14
C ILE A 144 -17.25 14.59 -0.23
N SER A 145 -16.50 13.68 -0.83
CA SER A 145 -16.79 13.12 -2.16
C SER A 145 -17.85 12.02 -2.11
N LEU A 146 -18.09 11.41 -0.94
CA LEU A 146 -18.99 10.26 -0.80
C LEU A 146 -20.43 10.55 -1.25
N MET A 147 -21.00 11.68 -0.80
CA MET A 147 -22.37 12.06 -1.12
C MET A 147 -22.55 12.34 -2.64
N PRO A 148 -21.71 13.16 -3.29
CA PRO A 148 -21.73 13.31 -4.75
C PRO A 148 -21.65 12.00 -5.52
N TRP A 149 -20.77 11.08 -5.11
CA TRP A 149 -20.65 9.77 -5.75
C TRP A 149 -21.91 8.92 -5.59
N ALA A 150 -22.50 8.90 -4.40
CA ALA A 150 -23.76 8.18 -4.15
C ALA A 150 -24.90 8.72 -5.02
N PHE A 151 -25.04 10.04 -5.13
CA PHE A 151 -26.02 10.67 -6.01
C PHE A 151 -25.78 10.34 -7.49
N LEU A 152 -24.53 10.39 -7.95
CA LEU A 152 -24.18 10.08 -9.34
C LEU A 152 -24.47 8.61 -9.67
N LEU A 153 -24.02 7.68 -8.83
CA LEU A 153 -24.31 6.25 -9.03
C LEU A 153 -25.80 5.95 -8.98
N GLY A 154 -26.55 6.65 -8.12
CA GLY A 154 -28.02 6.62 -8.07
C GLY A 154 -28.65 7.00 -9.40
N LYS A 155 -28.23 8.15 -9.98
CA LYS A 155 -28.73 8.60 -11.28
C LYS A 155 -28.36 7.67 -12.43
N LEU A 156 -27.18 7.06 -12.38
CA LEU A 156 -26.70 6.11 -13.39
C LEU A 156 -27.29 4.70 -13.23
N GLY A 157 -28.06 4.44 -12.17
CA GLY A 157 -28.57 3.09 -11.87
C GLY A 157 -27.47 2.08 -11.50
N LEU A 158 -26.27 2.56 -11.12
CA LEU A 158 -25.09 1.76 -10.78
C LEU A 158 -24.93 1.58 -9.26
N THR A 159 -25.99 1.85 -8.50
CA THR A 159 -26.01 1.61 -7.05
C THR A 159 -25.88 0.12 -6.73
N ASN A 160 -25.22 -0.20 -5.62
CA ASN A 160 -25.02 -1.57 -5.15
C ASN A 160 -24.34 -2.51 -6.17
N SER A 161 -23.42 -1.97 -6.98
CA SER A 161 -22.73 -2.70 -8.03
C SER A 161 -21.22 -2.47 -7.98
N THR A 162 -20.44 -3.54 -8.20
CA THR A 162 -18.98 -3.46 -8.30
C THR A 162 -18.53 -2.60 -9.49
N TYR A 163 -19.31 -2.57 -10.57
CA TYR A 163 -19.02 -1.72 -11.74
C TYR A 163 -19.08 -0.22 -11.41
N GLY A 164 -20.05 0.19 -10.56
CA GLY A 164 -20.13 1.57 -10.08
C GLY A 164 -18.91 1.95 -9.24
N LEU A 165 -18.42 1.03 -8.41
CA LEU A 165 -17.20 1.23 -7.64
C LEU A 165 -15.95 1.31 -8.54
N VAL A 166 -15.85 0.45 -9.56
CA VAL A 166 -14.76 0.51 -10.55
C VAL A 166 -14.74 1.87 -11.22
N LEU A 167 -15.89 2.38 -11.68
CA LEU A 167 -16.00 3.68 -12.31
C LEU A 167 -15.44 4.81 -11.41
N ILE A 168 -15.87 4.86 -10.16
CA ILE A 168 -15.39 5.87 -9.19
C ILE A 168 -13.87 5.80 -9.03
N HIS A 169 -13.35 4.59 -8.82
CA HIS A 169 -11.91 4.39 -8.61
C HIS A 169 -11.08 4.66 -9.87
N VAL A 170 -11.63 4.43 -11.07
CA VAL A 170 -10.98 4.82 -12.32
C VAL A 170 -10.89 6.34 -12.41
N VAL A 171 -12.00 7.07 -12.21
CA VAL A 171 -12.02 8.54 -12.31
C VAL A 171 -11.09 9.18 -11.29
N GLN A 172 -11.14 8.72 -10.04
CA GLN A 172 -10.25 9.21 -8.99
C GLN A 172 -8.79 8.81 -9.26
N GLY A 173 -8.57 7.57 -9.71
CA GLY A 173 -7.25 7.03 -10.02
C GLY A 173 -6.55 7.79 -11.15
N ILE A 174 -7.27 8.18 -12.22
CA ILE A 174 -6.70 8.89 -13.37
C ILE A 174 -5.99 10.17 -12.95
N SER A 175 -6.56 10.92 -12.00
CA SER A 175 -5.96 12.17 -11.50
C SER A 175 -4.60 11.91 -10.85
N PHE A 176 -4.52 10.86 -10.02
CA PHE A 176 -3.30 10.45 -9.34
C PHE A 176 -2.26 9.87 -10.30
N THR A 177 -2.66 8.91 -11.15
CA THR A 177 -1.75 8.25 -12.09
C THR A 177 -1.20 9.23 -13.13
N THR A 178 -2.01 10.19 -13.60
CA THR A 178 -1.57 11.25 -14.52
C THR A 178 -0.48 12.12 -13.88
N LEU A 179 -0.66 12.52 -12.61
CA LEU A 179 0.33 13.31 -11.86
C LEU A 179 1.67 12.58 -11.77
N PHE A 180 1.66 11.30 -11.36
CA PHE A 180 2.88 10.51 -11.23
C PHE A 180 3.56 10.26 -12.57
N CYS A 181 2.79 9.87 -13.61
CA CYS A 181 3.34 9.64 -14.95
C CYS A 181 3.92 10.93 -15.54
N ARG A 182 3.23 12.07 -15.42
CA ARG A 182 3.77 13.37 -15.88
C ARG A 182 5.07 13.73 -15.15
N ASN A 183 5.11 13.61 -13.82
CA ASN A 183 6.31 13.91 -13.03
C ASN A 183 7.50 13.04 -13.45
N PHE A 184 7.24 11.77 -13.74
CA PHE A 184 8.26 10.85 -14.26
C PHE A 184 8.71 11.25 -15.67
N TYR A 185 7.79 11.48 -16.61
CA TYR A 185 8.15 11.80 -18.00
C TYR A 185 8.86 13.14 -18.17
N VAL A 186 8.59 14.12 -17.31
CA VAL A 186 9.33 15.40 -17.29
C VAL A 186 10.79 15.21 -16.87
N SER A 187 11.10 14.19 -16.06
CA SER A 187 12.48 13.89 -15.66
C SER A 187 13.32 13.21 -16.75
N ILE A 188 12.67 12.68 -17.79
CA ILE A 188 13.34 12.04 -18.92
C ILE A 188 13.69 13.13 -19.93
N PRO A 189 14.99 13.29 -20.30
CA PRO A 189 15.45 14.25 -21.29
C PRO A 189 14.65 14.22 -22.60
#